data_AF-A0A920J5P5-F1
#
_entry.id   AF-A0A920J5P5-F1
#
_cell.length_a   1.000
_cell.length_b   1.000
_cell.length_c   1.000
_cell.angle_alpha   90.00
_cell.angle_beta   90.00
_cell.angle_gamma   90.00
#
_symmetry.space_group_name_H-M   'P 1'
#
loop_
_entity.id
_entity.type
_entity.pdbx_description
1 polymer ?
#
loop_
_entity_poly.entity_id
_entity_poly.type
_entity_poly.pdbx_seq_one_letter_code
_entity_poly.pdbx_strand_id
1 'polypeptide(L)'
;MAGIQDIRKNLSGTTAKVISWSIIITFALFFGWGTVFSGSDANNVLSVNGKKIDIFDLQNEMATIQQQLRERFEDEEMELDPLLLKQLAINTLINDSLISSYLQNNGLEIPMRRPIKF
;
A
#
# COMPACT_ATOMS: atom_id res chain seq x y z
N MET A 1 37.93 -22.15 -26.40
CA MET A 1 36.83 -21.88 -25.45
C MET A 1 37.04 -20.48 -24.86
N ALA A 2 36.48 -19.44 -25.47
CA ALA A 2 36.74 -18.03 -25.10
C ALA A 2 35.50 -17.26 -24.62
N GLY A 3 34.28 -17.68 -24.98
CA GLY A 3 33.08 -16.86 -24.74
C GLY A 3 32.72 -16.60 -23.27
N ILE A 4 32.94 -17.55 -22.36
CA ILE A 4 32.52 -17.41 -20.94
C ILE A 4 33.45 -16.46 -20.16
N GLN A 5 34.74 -16.42 -20.50
CA GLN A 5 35.70 -15.57 -19.79
C GLN A 5 35.55 -14.09 -20.15
N ASP A 6 35.14 -13.79 -21.39
CA ASP A 6 34.90 -12.43 -21.87
C ASP A 6 33.63 -11.81 -21.25
N ILE A 7 32.59 -12.62 -21.03
CA ILE A 7 31.39 -12.20 -20.28
C ILE A 7 31.75 -11.88 -18.83
N ARG A 8 32.53 -12.75 -18.18
CA ARG A 8 32.97 -12.55 -16.79
C ARG A 8 33.79 -11.26 -16.62
N LYS A 9 34.70 -10.95 -17.56
CA LYS A 9 35.48 -9.70 -17.51
C LYS A 9 34.60 -8.46 -17.68
N ASN A 10 33.62 -8.49 -18.58
CA ASN A 10 32.70 -7.36 -18.80
C ASN A 10 31.74 -7.11 -17.63
N LEU A 11 31.33 -8.16 -16.90
CA LEU A 11 30.51 -8.06 -15.70
C LEU A 11 31.28 -7.65 -14.43
N SER A 12 32.61 -7.73 -14.42
CA SER A 12 33.41 -7.32 -13.27
C SER A 12 33.94 -5.87 -13.34
N GLY A 13 33.68 -5.16 -14.44
CA GLY A 13 34.23 -3.83 -14.72
C GLY A 13 33.29 -2.66 -14.47
N THR A 14 33.71 -1.47 -14.91
CA THR A 14 32.97 -0.19 -14.85
C THR A 14 31.52 -0.31 -15.34
N THR A 15 31.27 -1.17 -16.33
CA THR A 15 29.94 -1.46 -16.88
C THR A 15 28.96 -1.99 -15.82
N ALA A 16 29.39 -2.91 -14.96
CA ALA A 16 28.54 -3.45 -13.90
C ALA A 16 28.21 -2.42 -12.83
N LYS A 17 29.15 -1.49 -12.55
CA LYS A 17 28.90 -0.37 -11.64
C LYS A 17 27.81 0.54 -12.19
N VAL A 18 27.84 0.87 -13.48
CA VAL A 18 26.79 1.69 -14.13
C VAL A 18 25.42 1.02 -14.06
N ILE A 19 25.34 -0.29 -14.33
CA ILE A 19 24.09 -1.05 -14.23
C ILE A 19 23.57 -1.04 -12.79
N SER A 20 24.45 -1.26 -11.80
CA SER A 20 24.08 -1.20 -10.39
C SER A 20 23.53 0.17 -9.96
N TRP A 21 24.18 1.26 -10.36
CA TRP A 21 23.68 2.61 -10.08
C TRP A 21 22.34 2.89 -10.76
N SER A 22 22.16 2.42 -11.99
CA SER A 22 20.89 2.56 -12.71
C SER A 22 19.75 1.87 -11.95
N ILE A 23 19.95 0.64 -11.48
CA ILE A 23 18.96 -0.09 -10.69
C ILE A 23 18.64 0.68 -9.40
N ILE A 24 19.65 1.14 -8.66
CA ILE A 24 19.45 1.91 -7.43
C ILE A 24 18.63 3.17 -7.70
N ILE A 25 18.93 3.90 -8.79
CA ILE A 25 18.19 5.10 -9.19
C ILE A 25 16.75 4.76 -9.56
N THR A 26 16.51 3.69 -10.34
CA THR A 26 15.16 3.23 -10.67
C THR A 26 14.37 2.87 -9.41
N PHE A 27 14.96 2.11 -8.47
CA PHE A 27 14.27 1.80 -7.23
C PHE A 27 14.00 3.04 -6.36
N ALA A 28 14.95 3.97 -6.29
CA ALA A 28 14.79 5.23 -5.55
C ALA A 28 13.70 6.13 -6.17
N LEU A 29 13.62 6.21 -7.51
CA LEU A 29 12.62 7.03 -8.20
C LEU A 29 11.22 6.42 -8.15
N PHE A 30 11.08 5.11 -8.42
CA PHE A 30 9.78 4.46 -8.54
C PHE A 30 9.20 3.98 -7.20
N PHE A 31 10.05 3.54 -6.25
CA PHE A 31 9.60 3.01 -4.96
C PHE A 31 9.92 3.91 -3.76
N GLY A 32 10.84 4.86 -3.90
CA GLY A 32 11.31 5.69 -2.78
C GLY A 32 10.36 6.82 -2.36
N TRP A 33 9.43 7.24 -3.23
CA TRP A 33 8.51 8.34 -2.93
C TRP A 33 7.19 7.79 -2.32
N GLY A 34 6.59 6.75 -2.91
CA GLY A 34 5.27 6.26 -2.47
C GLY A 34 5.14 5.89 -0.97
N THR A 35 6.24 5.47 -0.34
CA THR A 35 6.27 5.09 1.09
C THR A 35 6.65 6.23 2.05
N VAL A 36 7.27 7.30 1.55
CA VAL A 36 7.73 8.46 2.36
C VAL A 36 6.69 9.58 2.36
N PHE A 37 5.88 9.69 1.31
CA PHE A 37 4.83 10.73 1.21
C PHE A 37 3.50 10.35 1.88
N SER A 38 3.32 9.12 2.39
CA SER A 38 2.15 8.73 3.20
C SER A 38 2.07 9.48 4.54
N GLY A 39 3.15 10.15 4.97
CA GLY A 39 3.16 10.97 6.20
C GLY A 39 2.92 12.48 5.98
N SER A 40 2.79 12.96 4.75
CA SER A 40 2.66 14.40 4.46
C SER A 40 1.20 14.86 4.42
N ASP A 41 0.91 16.01 5.04
CA ASP A 41 -0.43 16.61 5.16
C ASP A 41 -1.15 16.90 3.82
N ALA A 42 -0.47 16.75 2.69
CA ALA A 42 -0.98 17.01 1.35
C ALA A 42 -2.02 15.98 0.86
N ASN A 43 -2.14 14.81 1.50
CA ASN A 43 -3.03 13.72 1.06
C ASN A 43 -4.04 13.27 2.12
N ASN A 44 -4.32 14.10 3.13
CA ASN A 44 -5.35 13.78 4.14
C ASN A 44 -6.75 13.92 3.53
N VAL A 45 -7.54 12.85 3.54
CA VAL A 45 -8.98 12.90 3.19
C VAL A 45 -9.80 13.30 4.41
N LEU A 46 -9.37 12.86 5.60
CA LEU A 46 -10.18 12.83 6.81
C LEU A 46 -9.27 12.66 8.03
N SER A 47 -9.61 13.30 9.15
CA SER A 47 -8.99 13.01 10.46
C SER A 47 -10.07 12.66 11.48
N VAL A 48 -9.96 11.49 12.10
CA VAL A 48 -10.87 11.01 13.14
C VAL A 48 -10.08 10.83 14.42
N ASN A 49 -10.42 11.59 15.46
CA ASN A 49 -9.82 11.50 16.80
C ASN A 49 -8.27 11.58 16.79
N GLY A 50 -7.70 12.44 15.94
CA GLY A 50 -6.25 12.60 15.79
C GLY A 50 -5.57 11.60 14.85
N LYS A 51 -6.26 10.53 14.43
CA LYS A 51 -5.79 9.62 13.38
C LYS A 51 -6.07 10.22 12.01
N LYS A 52 -5.02 10.52 11.25
CA LYS A 52 -5.11 10.98 9.86
C LYS A 52 -5.37 9.77 8.96
N ILE A 53 -6.37 9.88 8.09
CA ILE A 53 -6.70 8.89 7.06
C ILE A 53 -6.34 9.54 5.73
N ASP A 54 -5.41 8.92 5.00
CA ASP A 54 -4.91 9.45 3.74
C ASP A 54 -5.72 8.91 2.53
N ILE A 55 -5.46 9.49 1.36
CA ILE A 55 -6.08 9.06 0.09
C ILE A 55 -5.72 7.61 -0.26
N PHE A 56 -4.57 7.13 0.19
CA PHE A 56 -4.09 5.78 -0.11
C PHE A 56 -4.87 4.73 0.68
N ASP A 57 -5.06 4.93 1.98
CA ASP A 57 -5.89 4.13 2.86
C ASP A 57 -7.32 4.04 2.34
N LEU A 58 -7.89 5.17 1.90
CA LEU A 58 -9.22 5.19 1.30
C LEU A 58 -9.30 4.35 0.03
N GLN A 59 -8.33 4.47 -0.88
CA GLN A 59 -8.30 3.70 -2.12
C GLN A 59 -8.12 2.20 -1.87
N ASN A 60 -7.28 1.83 -0.89
CA ASN A 60 -7.08 0.44 -0.48
C ASN A 60 -8.36 -0.16 0.10
N GLU A 61 -9.07 0.58 0.95
CA GLU A 61 -10.34 0.14 1.53
C GLU A 61 -11.42 0.02 0.44
N MET A 62 -11.50 1.00 -0.47
CA MET A 62 -12.41 0.92 -1.63
C MET A 62 -12.13 -0.31 -2.48
N ALA A 63 -10.88 -0.62 -2.78
CA ALA A 63 -10.50 -1.81 -3.55
C ALA A 63 -10.86 -3.11 -2.81
N THR A 64 -10.66 -3.14 -1.49
CA THR A 64 -10.98 -4.28 -0.63
C THR A 64 -12.49 -4.53 -0.61
N ILE A 65 -13.30 -3.48 -0.39
CA ILE A 65 -14.77 -3.57 -0.42
C ILE A 65 -15.24 -4.01 -1.81
N GLN A 66 -14.67 -3.44 -2.87
CA GLN A 66 -15.03 -3.79 -4.24
C GLN A 66 -14.70 -5.26 -4.56
N GLN A 67 -13.57 -5.79 -4.08
CA GLN A 67 -13.24 -7.20 -4.20
C GLN A 67 -14.21 -8.09 -3.42
N GLN A 68 -14.51 -7.75 -2.16
CA GLN A 68 -15.45 -8.51 -1.34
C GLN A 68 -16.86 -8.54 -1.95
N LEU A 69 -17.30 -7.44 -2.57
CA LEU A 69 -18.59 -7.39 -3.27
C LEU A 69 -18.55 -8.29 -4.51
N ARG A 70 -17.49 -8.23 -5.32
CA ARG A 70 -17.34 -9.12 -6.49
C ARG A 70 -17.34 -10.60 -6.11
N GLU A 71 -16.63 -10.99 -5.05
CA GLU A 71 -16.59 -12.38 -4.56
C GLU A 71 -17.95 -12.87 -4.05
N ARG A 72 -18.82 -11.96 -3.57
CA ARG A 72 -20.16 -12.30 -3.07
C ARG A 72 -21.22 -12.35 -4.16
N PHE A 73 -21.00 -11.63 -5.25
CA PHE A 73 -21.98 -11.44 -6.32
C PHE A 73 -21.40 -11.88 -7.68
N GLU A 74 -20.58 -12.96 -7.69
CA GLU A 74 -19.83 -13.46 -8.86
C GLU A 74 -20.63 -13.61 -10.17
N ASP A 75 -21.96 -13.72 -10.08
CA ASP A 75 -22.87 -13.96 -11.20
C ASP A 75 -23.55 -12.71 -11.77
N GLU A 76 -23.41 -11.52 -11.16
CA GLU A 76 -24.00 -10.28 -11.68
C GLU A 76 -22.90 -9.30 -12.13
N GLU A 77 -22.98 -8.81 -13.37
CA GLU A 77 -22.21 -7.63 -13.83
C GLU A 77 -22.74 -6.39 -13.08
N MET A 78 -22.40 -6.29 -11.80
CA MET A 78 -22.76 -5.16 -10.97
C MET A 78 -21.78 -4.02 -11.23
N GLU A 79 -22.24 -2.98 -11.92
CA GLU A 79 -21.51 -1.73 -12.00
C GLU A 79 -21.58 -1.02 -10.65
N LEU A 80 -20.51 -1.15 -9.86
CA LEU A 80 -20.42 -0.54 -8.54
C LEU A 80 -20.16 0.95 -8.68
N ASP A 81 -21.10 1.78 -8.20
CA ASP A 81 -20.94 3.23 -8.18
C ASP A 81 -19.73 3.63 -7.31
N PRO A 82 -18.71 4.30 -7.89
CA PRO A 82 -17.52 4.71 -7.16
C PRO A 82 -17.83 5.68 -6.00
N LEU A 83 -18.90 6.47 -6.08
CA LEU A 83 -19.30 7.38 -5.00
C LEU A 83 -19.84 6.61 -3.79
N LEU A 84 -20.64 5.57 -4.03
CA LEU A 84 -21.20 4.71 -3.00
C LEU A 84 -20.09 3.87 -2.34
N LEU A 85 -19.15 3.33 -3.13
CA LEU A 85 -17.96 2.65 -2.61
C LEU A 85 -17.12 3.57 -1.71
N LYS A 86 -16.90 4.81 -2.14
CA LYS A 86 -16.17 5.80 -1.34
C LYS A 86 -16.87 6.08 -0.01
N GLN A 87 -18.19 6.23 -0.01
CA GLN A 87 -18.95 6.48 1.21
C GLN A 87 -18.91 5.30 2.17
N LEU A 88 -19.04 4.07 1.66
CA LEU A 88 -18.87 2.85 2.46
C LEU A 88 -17.48 2.77 3.08
N ALA A 89 -16.44 2.98 2.28
CA ALA A 89 -15.05 2.97 2.76
C ALA A 89 -14.81 4.01 3.87
N ILE A 90 -15.29 5.25 3.68
CA ILE A 90 -15.20 6.29 4.72
C ILE A 90 -15.89 5.85 6.02
N ASN A 91 -17.10 5.28 5.93
CA ASN A 91 -17.83 4.84 7.11
C ASN A 91 -17.12 3.70 7.84
N THR A 92 -16.56 2.73 7.11
CA THR A 92 -15.74 1.65 7.69
C THR A 92 -14.52 2.22 8.40
N LEU A 93 -13.77 3.11 7.74
CA LEU A 93 -12.56 3.72 8.31
C LEU A 93 -12.86 4.57 9.55
N ILE A 94 -14.00 5.28 9.58
CA ILE A 94 -14.47 5.99 10.77
C ILE A 94 -14.75 5.02 11.90
N ASN A 95 -15.54 3.97 11.66
CA ASN A 95 -15.90 2.99 12.68
C ASN A 95 -14.66 2.30 13.25
N ASP A 96 -13.73 1.88 12.40
CA ASP A 96 -12.49 1.24 12.83
C ASP A 96 -11.61 2.19 13.65
N SER A 97 -11.54 3.46 13.26
CA SER A 97 -10.81 4.48 14.03
C SER A 97 -11.44 4.74 15.41
N LEU A 98 -12.76 4.78 15.49
CA LEU A 98 -13.50 4.96 16.74
C LEU A 98 -13.34 3.75 17.67
N ILE A 99 -13.47 2.54 17.15
CA ILE A 99 -13.26 1.31 17.91
C ILE A 99 -11.82 1.24 18.41
N SER A 100 -10.84 1.51 17.52
CA SER A 100 -9.42 1.52 17.89
C SER A 100 -9.12 2.56 18.97
N SER A 101 -9.67 3.76 18.86
CA SER A 101 -9.55 4.82 19.86
C SER A 101 -10.17 4.42 21.20
N TYR A 102 -11.35 3.79 21.17
CA TYR A 102 -12.01 3.28 22.37
C TYR A 102 -11.17 2.21 23.05
N LEU A 103 -10.62 1.25 22.31
CA LEU A 103 -9.77 0.19 22.85
C LEU A 103 -8.49 0.75 23.48
N GLN A 104 -7.84 1.70 22.81
CA GLN A 104 -6.66 2.37 23.33
C GLN A 104 -6.94 3.13 24.62
N ASN A 105 -8.06 3.85 24.69
CA ASN A 105 -8.50 4.56 25.91
C ASN A 105 -8.83 3.60 27.07
N ASN A 106 -9.22 2.36 26.78
CA ASN A 106 -9.49 1.33 27.78
C ASN A 106 -8.28 0.43 28.08
N GLY A 107 -7.09 0.75 27.54
CA GLY A 107 -5.85 -0.01 27.78
C GLY A 107 -5.82 -1.40 27.15
N LEU A 108 -6.69 -1.66 26.17
CA LEU A 108 -6.75 -2.93 25.44
C LEU A 108 -5.94 -2.79 24.15
N GLU A 109 -4.68 -3.18 24.18
CA GLU A 109 -3.86 -3.28 22.98
C GLU A 109 -4.20 -4.57 22.23
N ILE A 110 -4.75 -4.46 21.01
CA ILE A 110 -4.86 -5.61 20.11
C ILE A 110 -3.48 -5.81 19.47
N PRO A 111 -2.74 -6.89 19.77
CA PRO A 111 -1.49 -7.16 19.09
C PRO A 111 -1.79 -7.39 17.60
N MET A 112 -1.08 -6.64 16.76
CA MET A 112 -1.16 -6.73 15.30
C MET A 112 -1.00 -8.21 14.89
N ARG A 113 -2.00 -8.75 14.15
CA ARG A 113 -2.01 -10.14 13.68
C ARG A 113 -0.70 -10.40 12.92
N ARG A 114 0.16 -11.25 13.48
CA ARG A 114 1.44 -11.62 12.86
C ARG A 114 1.18 -12.05 11.41
N PRO A 115 1.97 -11.57 10.43
CA PRO A 115 1.86 -12.06 9.07
C PRO A 115 2.08 -13.57 9.11
N ILE A 116 1.11 -14.32 8.56
CA ILE A 116 1.24 -15.76 8.38
C ILE A 116 2.40 -15.93 7.40
N LYS A 117 3.53 -16.44 7.90
CA LYS A 117 4.63 -16.87 7.03
C LYS A 117 4.12 -18.10 6.29
N PHE A 118 4.02 -17.97 4.97
CA PHE A 118 3.94 -19.12 4.06
C PHE A 118 5.28 -19.86 4.05
#